data_AF-A0A920P2Q8-F1
#
_entry.id   AF-A0A920P2Q8-F1
#
_cell.length_a   1.000
_cell.length_b   1.000
_cell.length_c   1.000
_cell.angle_alpha   90.00
_cell.angle_beta   90.00
_cell.angle_gamma   90.00
#
_symmetry.space_group_name_H-M   'P 1'
#
loop_
_entity.id
_entity.type
_entity.pdbx_description
1 polymer ?
#
loop_
_entity_poly.entity_id
_entity_poly.type
_entity_poly.pdbx_seq_one_letter_code
_entity_poly.pdbx_strand_id
1 'polypeptide(L)' 'MVIDPYFSATKNRWILDAKKISKKLIQSNNLLFGTIDTWLLWNLTQGISHITDVTNASRTMLFDAQKKTMVK' A
#
# COMPACT_ATOMS: atom_id res chain seq x y z
N MET A 1 -5.96 1.47 -19.99
CA MET A 1 -5.83 0.68 -18.74
C MET A 1 -7.23 0.44 -18.22
N VAL A 2 -7.67 -0.81 -18.08
CA VAL A 2 -9.02 -1.15 -17.59
C VAL A 2 -8.98 -1.13 -16.06
N ILE A 3 -9.94 -0.48 -15.43
CA ILE A 3 -10.07 -0.48 -13.96
C ILE A 3 -10.66 -1.83 -13.57
N ASP A 4 -9.86 -2.64 -12.88
CA ASP A 4 -10.21 -4.02 -12.50
C ASP A 4 -9.90 -4.27 -11.00
N PRO A 5 -10.74 -5.02 -10.27
CA PRO A 5 -10.51 -5.38 -8.85
C PRO A 5 -9.24 -6.22 -8.60
N TYR A 6 -8.55 -6.66 -9.64
CA TYR A 6 -7.25 -7.31 -9.55
C TYR A 6 -6.22 -6.47 -8.78
N PHE A 7 -6.19 -5.15 -9.01
CA PHE A 7 -5.21 -4.24 -8.41
C PHE A 7 -5.49 -3.91 -6.92
N SER A 8 -4.45 -3.51 -6.20
CA SER A 8 -4.53 -3.33 -4.74
C SER A 8 -5.18 -2.02 -4.29
N ALA A 9 -5.22 -0.98 -5.15
CA ALA A 9 -5.75 0.33 -4.79
C ALA A 9 -7.22 0.31 -4.31
N THR A 10 -8.10 -0.41 -5.00
CA THR A 10 -9.53 -0.51 -4.63
C THR A 10 -9.73 -1.29 -3.33
N LYS A 11 -8.90 -2.32 -3.09
CA LYS A 11 -8.89 -3.09 -1.85
C LYS A 11 -8.49 -2.22 -0.66
N ASN A 12 -7.43 -1.44 -0.81
CA ASN A 12 -7.00 -0.47 0.21
C ASN A 12 -8.11 0.53 0.53
N ARG A 13 -8.74 1.10 -0.50
CA ARG A 13 -9.82 2.06 -0.30
C ARG A 13 -10.98 1.46 0.47
N TRP A 14 -11.38 0.24 0.12
CA TRP A 14 -12.45 -0.47 0.81
C TRP A 14 -12.14 -0.71 2.30
N ILE A 15 -10.91 -1.12 2.64
CA ILE A 15 -10.49 -1.31 4.05
C ILE A 15 -10.54 0.00 4.84
N LEU A 16 -10.13 1.11 4.22
CA LEU A 16 -10.16 2.43 4.85
C LEU A 16 -11.59 2.93 5.07
N ASP A 17 -12.51 2.65 4.15
CA ASP A 17 -13.91 3.06 4.26
C ASP A 17 -14.72 2.14 5.20
N ALA A 18 -14.39 0.86 5.28
CA ALA A 18 -15.13 -0.14 6.06
C ALA A 18 -15.01 0.04 7.58
N LYS A 19 -13.88 0.55 8.08
CA LYS A 19 -13.67 0.71 9.54
C LYS A 19 -13.67 2.18 9.94
N LYS A 20 -14.57 2.56 10.86
CA LYS A 20 -14.59 3.91 11.47
C LYS A 20 -13.25 4.32 12.07
N ILE A 21 -12.47 3.35 12.57
CA ILE A 21 -11.15 3.59 13.16
C ILE A 21 -10.10 4.02 12.12
N SER A 22 -10.25 3.63 10.86
CA SER A 22 -9.31 3.95 9.79
C SER A 22 -9.15 5.46 9.61
N LYS A 23 -10.25 6.24 9.72
CA LYS A 23 -10.17 7.71 9.65
C LYS A 23 -9.29 8.31 10.75
N LYS A 24 -9.41 7.81 11.98
CA LYS A 24 -8.56 8.27 13.11
C LYS A 24 -7.10 7.88 12.90
N LEU A 25 -6.86 6.64 12.45
CA LEU A 25 -5.51 6.13 12.24
C LEU A 25 -4.80 6.81 11.05
N ILE A 26 -5.54 7.19 10.00
CA ILE A 26 -5.03 8.04 8.91
C ILE A 26 -4.60 9.40 9.49
N GLN A 27 -5.45 10.04 10.29
CA GLN A 27 -5.15 11.34 10.90
C GLN A 27 -3.95 11.27 11.86
N SER A 28 -3.74 10.13 12.52
CA SER A 28 -2.63 9.93 13.45
C SER A 28 -1.36 9.38 12.81
N ASN A 29 -1.28 9.27 11.47
CA ASN A 29 -0.15 8.66 10.74
C ASN A 29 0.25 7.27 11.26
N ASN A 30 -0.72 6.48 11.77
CA ASN A 30 -0.45 5.18 12.39
C ASN A 30 -0.89 4.02 11.49
N LEU A 31 -0.74 4.20 10.17
CA LEU A 31 -1.04 3.19 9.16
C LEU A 31 0.08 3.11 8.14
N LEU A 32 0.44 1.88 7.79
CA LEU A 32 1.34 1.56 6.70
C LEU A 32 0.59 0.64 5.73
N PHE A 33 0.82 0.88 4.43
CA PHE A 33 0.35 0.01 3.36
C PHE A 33 1.54 -0.64 2.67
N GLY A 34 1.46 -1.95 2.45
CA GLY A 34 2.44 -2.70 1.69
C GLY A 34 1.84 -3.93 1.04
N THR A 35 2.49 -4.40 -0.01
CA THR A 35 2.25 -5.73 -0.57
C THR A 35 2.84 -6.81 0.35
N ILE A 36 2.64 -8.10 0.03
CA ILE A 36 3.03 -9.22 0.91
C ILE A 36 4.55 -9.20 1.20
N ASP A 37 5.37 -8.87 0.21
CA ASP A 37 6.82 -8.68 0.33
C ASP A 37 7.17 -7.61 1.37
N THR A 38 6.51 -6.45 1.32
CA THR A 38 6.71 -5.38 2.31
C THR A 38 6.31 -5.81 3.70
N TRP A 39 5.19 -6.51 3.83
CA TRP A 39 4.72 -7.00 5.13
C TRP A 39 5.68 -8.02 5.74
N LEU A 40 6.18 -8.97 4.92
CA LEU A 40 7.17 -9.94 5.37
C LEU A 40 8.45 -9.25 5.83
N LEU A 41 8.99 -8.33 5.03
CA LEU A 41 10.20 -7.62 5.37
C LEU A 41 10.02 -6.76 6.62
N TRP A 42 8.90 -6.08 6.76
CA TRP A 42 8.56 -5.31 7.96
C TRP A 42 8.63 -6.17 9.22
N ASN A 43 8.03 -7.36 9.20
CA ASN A 43 8.07 -8.28 10.34
C ASN A 43 9.46 -8.85 10.60
N LEU A 44 10.17 -9.28 9.55
CA LEU A 44 11.52 -9.85 9.66
C LEU A 44 12.53 -8.83 10.15
N THR A 45 12.31 -7.55 9.86
CA THR A 45 13.15 -6.44 10.32
C THR A 45 12.61 -5.74 11.57
N GLN A 46 11.59 -6.31 12.23
CA GLN A 46 10.98 -5.75 13.44
C GLN A 46 10.56 -4.27 13.30
N GLY A 47 10.03 -3.91 12.13
CA GLY A 47 9.56 -2.56 11.85
C GLY A 47 10.62 -1.57 11.39
N ILE A 48 11.83 -2.04 11.07
CA ILE A 48 12.91 -1.16 10.60
C ILE A 48 12.75 -0.86 9.10
N SER A 49 12.38 -1.87 8.29
CA SER A 49 12.34 -1.74 6.83
C SER A 49 10.92 -1.84 6.26
N HIS A 50 10.42 -0.72 5.73
CA HIS A 50 9.17 -0.66 4.97
C HIS A 50 9.45 -0.35 3.49
N ILE A 51 9.81 -1.39 2.73
CA ILE A 51 10.16 -1.27 1.32
C ILE A 51 9.47 -2.34 0.47
N THR A 52 9.35 -2.07 -0.83
CA THR A 52 8.86 -2.98 -1.87
C THR A 52 9.74 -2.82 -3.10
N ASP A 53 9.83 -3.84 -3.94
CA ASP A 53 10.50 -3.71 -5.22
C ASP A 53 9.56 -3.10 -6.29
N VAL A 54 10.14 -2.61 -7.38
CA VAL A 54 9.38 -1.95 -8.46
C VAL A 54 8.37 -2.88 -9.15
N THR A 55 8.62 -4.19 -9.17
CA THR A 55 7.74 -5.18 -9.80
C THR A 55 6.46 -5.33 -8.99
N ASN A 56 6.57 -5.45 -7.66
CA ASN A 56 5.39 -5.51 -6.79
C ASN A 56 4.69 -4.15 -6.68
N ALA A 57 5.44 -3.05 -6.62
CA ALA A 57 4.87 -1.70 -6.61
C ALA A 57 3.98 -1.44 -7.84
N SER A 58 4.40 -1.88 -9.03
CA SER A 58 3.62 -1.70 -10.27
C SER A 58 2.22 -2.32 -10.23
N ARG A 59 2.01 -3.37 -9.41
CA ARG A 59 0.73 -4.06 -9.26
C ARG A 59 -0.22 -3.42 -8.24
N THR A 60 0.20 -2.32 -7.61
CA THR A 60 -0.63 -1.62 -6.63
C THR A 60 -1.62 -0.66 -7.28
N MET A 61 -1.37 -0.22 -8.53
CA MET A 61 -2.03 0.92 -9.18
C MET A 61 -1.77 2.27 -8.46
N LEU A 62 -0.81 2.29 -7.52
CA LEU A 62 -0.33 3.48 -6.78
C LEU A 62 1.13 3.81 -7.13
N PHE A 63 1.65 3.23 -8.22
CA PHE A 63 3.01 3.42 -8.69
C PHE A 63 3.01 4.01 -10.10
N ASP A 64 3.68 5.15 -10.28
CA ASP A 64 3.92 5.76 -11.58
C ASP A 64 5.17 5.11 -12.20
N ALA A 65 4.96 4.26 -13.20
CA ALA A 65 6.04 3.53 -13.86
C ALA A 65 6.99 4.42 -14.67
N GLN A 66 6.55 5.60 -15.12
CA GLN A 66 7.41 6.53 -15.85
C GLN A 66 8.35 7.27 -14.89
N LYS A 67 7.81 7.71 -13.75
CA LYS A 67 8.59 8.42 -12.73
C LYS A 67 9.33 7.49 -11.77
N LYS A 68 8.98 6.20 -11.77
CA LYS A 68 9.45 5.18 -10.82
C LYS A 68 9.20 5.59 -9.36
N THR A 69 8.05 6.21 -9.10
CA THR A 69 7.68 6.72 -7.77
C THR A 69 6.26 6.33 -7.39
N MET A 70 6.02 6.21 -6.08
CA MET A 70 4.67 6.03 -5.54
C MET A 70 3.87 7.33 -5.69
N VAL A 71 2.60 7.19 -6.04
CA VAL A 71 1.63 8.28 -6.04
C VAL A 71 1.36 8.68 -4.59
N LYS A 72 1.46 9.98 -4.29
CA LYS A 72 1.22 10.55 -2.95
C LYS A 72 -0.25 10.67 -2.65
#